data_AF-A0A974P5G8-F1
#
_entry.id   AF-A0A974P5G8-F1
#
_cell.length_a   1.000
_cell.length_b   1.000
_cell.length_c   1.000
_cell.angle_alpha   90.00
_cell.angle_beta   90.00
_cell.angle_gamma   90.00
#
_symmetry.space_group_name_H-M   'P 1'
#
loop_
_entity.id
_entity.type
_entity.pdbx_description
1 polymer ?
#
loop_
_entity_poly.entity_id
_entity_poly.type
_entity_poly.pdbx_seq_one_letter_code
_entity_poly.pdbx_strand_id
1 'polypeptide(L)'
;MEASGEQPITIPVAPLMHATGQFIGFGQLVSGGAIATLPSRKFSPVELFDEVERLAVSGLIIVGPAFAAPMLETLDANPGRWTMPSLKRIISSGAMWGRRTSRAC
;
A
#
# COMPACT_ATOMS: atom_id res chain seq x y z
N MET A 1 -5.44 13.66 -28.14
CA MET A 1 -4.36 12.85 -27.52
C MET A 1 -5.04 12.06 -26.42
N GLU A 2 -5.42 10.83 -26.74
CA GLU A 2 -6.17 9.91 -25.87
C GLU A 2 -5.28 9.51 -24.68
N ALA A 3 -5.65 9.91 -23.47
CA ALA A 3 -5.01 9.48 -22.24
C ALA A 3 -5.68 8.19 -21.74
N SER A 4 -5.50 7.10 -22.48
CA SER A 4 -5.94 5.77 -22.06
C SER A 4 -4.77 5.06 -21.38
N GLY A 5 -4.52 5.40 -20.12
CA GLY A 5 -3.55 4.74 -19.26
C GLY A 5 -3.96 4.90 -17.82
N GLU A 6 -4.22 3.80 -17.11
CA GLU A 6 -4.69 3.80 -15.72
C GLU A 6 -3.87 4.77 -14.85
N GLN A 7 -4.55 5.67 -14.16
CA GLN A 7 -3.90 6.60 -13.24
C GLN A 7 -3.30 5.81 -12.06
N PRO A 8 -2.00 5.96 -11.73
CA PRO A 8 -1.40 5.19 -10.66
C PRO A 8 -1.99 5.59 -9.31
N ILE A 9 -2.67 4.63 -8.67
CA ILE A 9 -3.26 4.80 -7.33
C ILE A 9 -2.28 4.28 -6.28
N THR A 10 -2.12 5.06 -5.20
CA THR A 10 -1.33 4.69 -4.01
C THR A 10 -2.17 4.80 -2.74
N ILE A 11 -2.03 3.83 -1.83
CA ILE A 11 -2.65 3.88 -0.50
C ILE A 11 -1.60 4.18 0.59
N PRO A 12 -1.67 5.36 1.26
CA PRO A 12 -0.93 5.62 2.48
C PRO A 12 -1.62 4.93 3.65
N VAL A 13 -1.09 3.77 4.02
CA VAL A 13 -1.47 3.02 5.22
C VAL A 13 -0.87 3.69 6.46
N ALA A 14 0.29 4.34 6.28
CA ALA A 14 0.89 5.20 7.28
C ALA A 14 -0.06 6.36 7.65
N PRO A 15 -0.22 6.70 8.95
CA PRO A 15 -1.02 7.86 9.36
C PRO A 15 -0.56 9.13 8.63
N LEU A 16 -1.51 9.84 8.01
CA LEU A 16 -1.23 11.09 7.28
C LEU A 16 -0.70 12.22 8.17
N MET A 17 -0.83 12.11 9.50
CA MET A 17 -0.22 13.04 10.46
C MET A 17 1.30 12.87 10.59
N HIS A 18 1.91 11.88 9.93
CA HIS A 18 3.34 11.70 9.84
C HIS A 18 3.87 12.18 8.48
N ALA A 19 5.00 12.88 8.49
CA ALA A 19 5.64 13.49 7.31
C ALA A 19 5.71 12.52 6.11
N THR A 20 6.02 11.24 6.35
CA THR A 20 6.10 10.21 5.29
C THR A 20 4.81 10.03 4.51
N GLY A 21 3.67 9.84 5.20
CA GLY A 21 2.39 9.61 4.52
C GLY A 21 1.98 10.85 3.72
N GLN A 22 2.24 12.03 4.28
CA GLN A 22 1.91 13.32 3.67
C GLN A 22 2.79 13.64 2.46
N PHE A 23 4.12 13.56 2.57
CA PHE A 23 5.04 13.94 1.48
C PHE A 23 4.99 12.96 0.31
N ILE A 24 4.90 11.65 0.56
CA ILE A 24 4.84 10.67 -0.52
C ILE A 24 3.46 10.73 -1.20
N GLY A 25 2.39 10.98 -0.42
CA GLY A 25 1.07 11.28 -0.96
C GLY A 25 1.11 12.48 -1.91
N PHE A 26 1.63 13.62 -1.46
CA PHE A 26 1.76 14.80 -2.34
C PHE A 26 2.62 14.53 -3.57
N GLY A 27 3.70 13.77 -3.45
CA GLY A 27 4.50 13.36 -4.60
C GLY A 27 3.70 12.59 -5.65
N GLN A 28 2.78 11.71 -5.23
CA GLN A 28 1.88 11.01 -6.16
C GLN A 28 0.91 11.96 -6.86
N LEU A 29 0.29 12.89 -6.12
CA LEU A 29 -0.64 13.86 -6.71
C LEU A 29 0.06 14.78 -7.71
N VAL A 30 1.26 15.28 -7.38
CA VAL A 30 2.05 16.14 -8.28
C VAL A 30 2.49 15.39 -9.54
N SER A 31 2.71 14.08 -9.45
CA SER A 31 3.06 13.23 -10.59
C SER A 31 1.87 12.84 -11.47
N GLY A 32 0.67 13.35 -11.19
CA GLY A 32 -0.57 13.01 -11.90
C GLY A 32 -1.22 11.70 -11.45
N GLY A 33 -0.78 11.11 -10.33
CA GLY A 33 -1.39 9.93 -9.71
C GLY A 33 -2.57 10.27 -8.79
N ALA A 34 -3.11 9.24 -8.14
CA ALA A 34 -4.21 9.37 -7.20
C ALA A 34 -3.86 8.72 -5.84
N ILE A 35 -4.49 9.21 -4.78
CA ILE A 35 -4.38 8.65 -3.43
C ILE A 35 -5.73 8.08 -3.03
N ALA A 36 -5.75 6.87 -2.49
CA ALA A 36 -6.92 6.28 -1.85
C ALA A 36 -6.65 6.02 -0.37
N THR A 37 -7.66 6.18 0.48
CA THR A 37 -7.58 5.89 1.92
C THR A 37 -8.45 4.70 2.27
N LEU A 38 -8.04 3.93 3.27
CA LEU A 38 -8.88 2.84 3.78
C LEU A 38 -10.19 3.40 4.38
N PRO A 39 -11.33 2.72 4.17
CA PRO A 39 -12.61 3.18 4.69
C PRO A 39 -12.70 3.03 6.22
N SER A 40 -12.03 2.04 6.82
CA SER A 40 -12.03 1.85 8.26
C SER A 40 -11.00 2.72 8.99
N ARG A 41 -11.36 3.17 10.21
CA ARG A 41 -10.44 3.90 11.10
C ARG A 41 -9.35 3.03 11.72
N LYS A 42 -9.60 1.72 11.82
CA LYS A 42 -8.63 0.73 12.32
C LYS A 42 -8.03 0.01 11.14
N PHE A 43 -6.72 -0.22 11.18
CA PHE A 43 -6.03 -0.94 10.13
C PHE A 43 -6.50 -2.40 10.09
N SER A 44 -6.94 -2.85 8.91
CA SER A 44 -7.28 -4.23 8.60
C SER A 44 -6.52 -4.66 7.34
N PRO A 45 -5.61 -5.64 7.41
CA PRO A 45 -4.91 -6.11 6.22
C PRO A 45 -5.83 -6.75 5.18
N VAL A 46 -6.93 -7.38 5.63
CA VAL A 46 -7.95 -7.96 4.74
C VAL A 46 -8.61 -6.85 3.92
N GLU A 47 -9.06 -5.78 4.59
CA GLU A 47 -9.66 -4.62 3.90
C GLU A 47 -8.64 -3.96 2.97
N LEU A 48 -7.38 -3.85 3.38
CA LEU A 48 -6.31 -3.33 2.53
C LEU A 48 -6.18 -4.14 1.24
N PHE A 49 -6.09 -5.47 1.32
CA PHE A 49 -5.89 -6.29 0.13
C PHE A 49 -7.13 -6.34 -0.76
N ASP A 50 -8.34 -6.38 -0.19
CA ASP A 50 -9.59 -6.26 -0.94
C ASP A 50 -9.63 -4.94 -1.73
N GLU A 51 -9.20 -3.82 -1.11
CA GLU A 51 -9.12 -2.51 -1.76
C GLU A 51 -7.98 -2.42 -2.79
N VAL A 52 -6.85 -3.10 -2.57
CA VAL A 52 -5.75 -3.17 -3.54
C VAL A 52 -6.22 -3.80 -4.84
N GLU A 53 -6.98 -4.90 -4.78
CA GLU A 53 -7.54 -5.52 -5.98
C GLU A 53 -8.66 -4.69 -6.59
N ARG A 54 -9.59 -4.17 -5.76
CA ARG A 54 -10.73 -3.38 -6.24
C ARG A 54 -10.32 -2.11 -6.98
N LEU A 55 -9.27 -1.44 -6.50
CA LEU A 55 -8.79 -0.17 -7.06
C LEU A 55 -7.58 -0.34 -8.01
N ALA A 56 -7.15 -1.57 -8.27
CA ALA A 56 -5.91 -1.84 -9.02
C ALA A 56 -4.72 -1.00 -8.51
N VAL A 57 -4.54 -0.98 -7.19
CA VAL A 57 -3.53 -0.15 -6.52
C VAL A 57 -2.14 -0.57 -7.00
N SER A 58 -1.30 0.44 -7.28
CA SER A 58 0.06 0.26 -7.79
C SER A 58 1.13 0.45 -6.73
N GLY A 59 0.81 1.12 -5.63
CA GLY A 59 1.73 1.45 -4.55
C GLY A 59 1.10 1.44 -3.16
N LEU A 60 1.85 0.99 -2.16
CA LEU A 60 1.51 1.12 -0.74
C LEU A 60 2.59 1.93 0.00
N ILE A 61 2.18 2.72 0.99
CA ILE A 61 3.09 3.41 1.90
C ILE A 61 2.78 2.96 3.33
N ILE A 62 3.72 2.29 3.98
CA ILE A 62 3.58 1.71 5.32
C ILE A 62 4.62 2.26 6.30
N VAL A 63 4.46 1.99 7.60
CA VAL A 63 5.45 2.34 8.64
C VAL A 63 6.05 1.08 9.23
N GLY A 64 7.21 0.66 8.71
CA GLY A 64 8.01 -0.41 9.30
C GLY A 64 7.29 -1.75 9.50
N PRO A 65 7.84 -2.61 10.37
CA PRO A 65 7.32 -3.96 10.63
C PRO A 65 5.91 -3.99 11.24
N ALA A 66 5.47 -2.92 11.91
CA ALA A 66 4.17 -2.87 12.59
C ALA A 66 2.98 -3.07 11.64
N PHE A 67 3.12 -2.62 10.39
CA PHE A 67 2.12 -2.86 9.34
C PHE A 67 2.48 -4.07 8.48
N ALA A 68 3.77 -4.30 8.22
CA ALA A 68 4.19 -5.39 7.35
C ALA A 68 3.95 -6.78 7.96
N ALA A 69 4.12 -6.95 9.28
CA ALA A 69 3.87 -8.23 9.96
C ALA A 69 2.41 -8.69 9.83
N PRO A 70 1.39 -7.91 10.22
CA PRO A 70 0.00 -8.33 10.06
C PRO A 70 -0.43 -8.49 8.59
N MET A 71 0.19 -7.75 7.66
CA MET A 71 0.00 -7.98 6.22
C MET A 71 0.47 -9.37 5.79
N LEU A 72 1.69 -9.76 6.18
CA LEU A 72 2.24 -11.08 5.85
C LEU A 72 1.47 -12.22 6.51
N GLU A 73 1.14 -12.09 7.80
CA GLU A 73 0.33 -13.08 8.52
C GLU A 73 -1.03 -13.31 7.83
N THR A 74 -1.64 -12.24 7.30
CA THR A 74 -2.91 -12.34 6.58
C THR A 74 -2.77 -13.06 5.24
N LEU A 75 -1.69 -12.80 4.50
CA LEU A 75 -1.38 -13.51 3.25
C LEU A 75 -1.07 -14.99 3.49
N ASP A 76 -0.27 -15.28 4.52
CA ASP A 76 0.10 -16.66 4.91
C ASP A 76 -1.13 -17.46 5.36
N ALA A 77 -2.08 -16.82 6.06
CA ALA A 77 -3.32 -17.45 6.48
C ALA A 77 -4.34 -17.65 5.35
N ASN A 78 -4.22 -16.93 4.23
CA ASN A 78 -5.16 -16.95 3.11
C ASN A 78 -4.42 -17.11 1.76
N PRO A 79 -3.71 -18.24 1.55
CA PRO A 79 -2.89 -18.43 0.37
C PRO A 79 -3.74 -18.37 -0.91
N GLY A 80 -3.32 -17.52 -1.85
CA GLY A 80 -3.97 -17.39 -3.17
C GLY A 80 -5.28 -16.59 -3.19
N ARG A 81 -5.74 -16.04 -2.05
CA ARG A 81 -6.96 -15.22 -2.02
C ARG A 81 -6.80 -13.91 -2.79
N TRP A 82 -5.63 -13.27 -2.68
CA TRP A 82 -5.31 -12.02 -3.36
C TRP A 82 -4.11 -12.22 -4.28
N THR A 83 -4.26 -11.86 -5.55
CA THR A 83 -3.23 -11.98 -6.58
C THR A 83 -2.54 -10.64 -6.87
N MET A 84 -3.26 -9.52 -6.69
CA MET A 84 -2.76 -8.14 -6.72
C MET A 84 -1.74 -7.84 -7.85
N PRO A 85 -2.02 -8.18 -9.13
CA PRO A 85 -1.05 -8.03 -10.22
C PRO A 85 -0.66 -6.58 -10.51
N SER A 86 -1.51 -5.63 -10.10
CA SER A 86 -1.28 -4.19 -10.21
C SER A 86 -0.25 -3.66 -9.20
N LEU A 87 -0.08 -4.31 -8.05
CA LEU A 87 0.76 -3.82 -6.96
C LEU A 87 2.23 -3.96 -7.35
N LYS A 88 2.92 -2.82 -7.57
CA LYS A 88 4.31 -2.81 -8.05
C LYS A 88 5.32 -2.45 -6.97
N ARG A 89 4.91 -1.69 -5.95
CA ARG A 89 5.84 -1.14 -4.96
C ARG A 89 5.21 -1.02 -3.58
N ILE A 90 6.00 -1.33 -2.56
CA ILE A 90 5.70 -1.03 -1.17
C ILE A 90 6.82 -0.15 -0.63
N ILE A 91 6.48 1.08 -0.25
CA ILE A 91 7.41 2.04 0.35
C ILE A 91 7.19 2.02 1.85
N SER A 92 8.26 1.99 2.62
CA SER A 92 8.19 1.98 4.08
C SER A 92 9.12 3.02 4.67
N SER A 93 8.68 3.64 5.77
CA SER A 93 9.46 4.62 6.51
C SER A 93 9.61 4.22 7.97
N GLY A 94 10.80 4.44 8.54
CA GLY A 94 11.01 4.49 9.98
C GLY A 94 11.63 3.29 10.68
N ALA A 95 11.90 2.16 10.00
CA ALA A 95 12.64 1.05 10.63
C ALA A 95 13.29 0.12 9.60
N MET A 96 14.42 -0.48 9.97
CA MET A 96 15.12 -1.48 9.17
C MET A 96 14.21 -2.69 8.94
N TRP A 97 14.13 -3.16 7.70
CA TRP A 97 13.31 -4.32 7.38
C TRP A 97 13.98 -5.61 7.88
N GLY A 98 13.19 -6.50 8.46
CA GLY A 98 13.64 -7.88 8.68
C GLY A 98 13.80 -8.61 7.34
N ARG A 99 14.74 -9.56 7.25
CA ARG A 99 15.03 -10.34 6.02
C ARG A 99 13.79 -11.04 5.44
N ARG A 100 12.90 -11.51 6.30
CA ARG A 100 11.64 -12.16 5.89
C ARG A 100 10.70 -11.18 5.21
N THR A 101 10.51 -9.99 5.80
CA THR A 101 9.64 -8.94 5.25
C THR A 101 10.13 -8.44 3.89
N SER A 102 11.44 -8.25 3.74
CA SER A 102 12.03 -7.77 2.48
C SER A 102 12.00 -8.75 1.31
N ARG A 103 11.79 -10.04 1.56
CA ARG A 103 11.66 -11.03 0.49
C ARG A 103 10.22 -11.22 0.03
N ALA A 104 9.25 -10.85 0.86
CA ALA A 104 7.84 -11.12 0.62
C ALA A 104 7.08 -9.89 0.08
N CYS A 105 7.62 -8.70 0.28
CA CYS A 105 7.13 -7.42 -0.22
C CYS A 105 8.08 -6.89 -1.28
#